data_AF-A0A353C6R7-F1
#
_entry.id   AF-A0A353C6R7-F1
#
_cell.length_a   1.000
_cell.length_b   1.000
_cell.length_c   1.000
_cell.angle_alpha   90.00
_cell.angle_beta   90.00
_cell.angle_gamma   90.00
#
_symmetry.space_group_name_H-M   'P 1'
#
loop_
_entity.id
_entity.type
_entity.pdbx_description
1 polymer ?
#
loop_
_entity_poly.entity_id
_entity_poly.type
_entity_poly.pdbx_seq_one_letter_code
_entity_poly.pdbx_strand_id
1 'polypeptide(L)'
;IVLGKSAGTYDGIPRPADTVVVPGLLNVAGSFEAPVVRAGIQFNIGVSRILHSPGSNLFVGRSTGTNFVSGSFNTIVGGTAGNSLANGSSNSFFGNSAGFQNHGSDNSFFGMAAGQLNQSGVANSFFGKEAGVANLTGNSNAFFGNGTGVGNTTGSNNTLVGSAANVAADGLSFATAIGAGASVNASNSVVLGRSADTVRVPGSLFVTSTINASSVSSFSITSNSISTSSITTGTATATTVGVGTSSPTRTLHVNGEMLSFGNQAGYFLSDRETPTSQWRLYSSGFTARLSLGGTDRLAGTPHRLLSV
;
A
#
# COMPACT_ATOMS: atom_id res chain seq x y z
N ILE A 1 65.62 13.39 -0.30
CA ILE A 1 65.39 14.40 -1.35
C ILE A 1 63.98 14.90 -1.16
N VAL A 2 63.79 16.19 -0.89
CA VAL A 2 62.44 16.79 -0.89
C VAL A 2 62.14 17.19 -2.33
N LEU A 3 61.09 16.61 -2.90
CA LEU A 3 60.60 16.92 -4.25
C LEU A 3 59.30 17.72 -4.12
N GLY A 4 59.07 18.73 -4.96
CA GLY A 4 57.78 19.44 -4.97
C GLY A 4 57.69 20.57 -3.94
N LYS A 5 58.68 21.47 -3.85
CA LYS A 5 58.63 22.58 -2.89
C LYS A 5 57.45 23.53 -3.21
N SER A 6 56.84 24.06 -2.16
CA SER A 6 55.83 25.13 -2.25
C SER A 6 56.44 26.41 -2.85
N ALA A 7 55.60 27.28 -3.43
CA ALA A 7 56.04 28.61 -3.83
C ALA A 7 56.53 29.39 -2.59
N GLY A 8 57.60 30.16 -2.74
CA GLY A 8 58.19 30.91 -1.63
C GLY A 8 59.36 31.78 -2.07
N THR A 9 60.02 32.42 -1.13
CA THR A 9 61.24 33.21 -1.37
C THR A 9 62.45 32.47 -0.81
N TYR A 10 63.53 32.48 -1.56
CA TYR A 10 64.84 31.98 -1.13
C TYR A 10 65.87 33.06 -1.37
N ASP A 11 66.54 33.52 -0.31
CA ASP A 11 67.46 34.67 -0.32
C ASP A 11 66.86 35.92 -0.98
N GLY A 12 65.58 36.21 -0.68
CA GLY A 12 64.86 37.36 -1.23
C GLY A 12 64.36 37.19 -2.67
N ILE A 13 64.68 36.08 -3.34
CA ILE A 13 64.24 35.81 -4.72
C ILE A 13 62.96 34.95 -4.70
N PRO A 14 61.85 35.40 -5.32
CA PRO A 14 60.66 34.58 -5.51
C PRO A 14 60.96 33.34 -6.35
N ARG A 15 60.55 32.17 -5.84
CA ARG A 15 60.62 30.90 -6.55
C ARG A 15 59.20 30.31 -6.67
N PRO A 16 58.79 29.89 -7.87
CA PRO A 16 57.50 29.21 -8.05
C PRO A 16 57.49 27.85 -7.37
N ALA A 17 56.29 27.30 -7.19
CA ALA A 17 56.12 25.93 -6.75
C ALA A 17 56.67 24.95 -7.80
N ASP A 18 57.26 23.85 -7.34
CA ASP A 18 57.71 22.80 -8.24
C ASP A 18 56.51 21.92 -8.64
N THR A 19 56.44 21.52 -9.91
CA THR A 19 55.55 20.45 -10.35
C THR A 19 56.34 19.15 -10.45
N VAL A 20 55.97 18.14 -9.68
CA VAL A 20 56.57 16.81 -9.76
C VAL A 20 55.77 15.98 -10.76
N VAL A 21 56.42 15.58 -11.86
CA VAL A 21 55.83 14.71 -12.88
C VAL A 21 56.46 13.32 -12.75
N VAL A 22 55.63 12.30 -12.51
CA VAL A 22 56.04 10.90 -12.53
C VAL A 22 55.49 10.28 -13.83
N PRO A 23 56.32 10.11 -14.88
CA PRO A 23 55.83 9.62 -16.18
C PRO A 23 55.43 8.14 -16.17
N GLY A 24 55.79 7.40 -15.11
CA GLY A 24 55.46 5.99 -14.90
C GLY A 24 54.64 5.74 -13.64
N LEU A 25 54.73 4.52 -13.11
CA LEU A 25 54.05 4.15 -11.86
C LEU A 25 54.76 4.77 -10.65
N LEU A 26 53.98 5.34 -9.73
CA LEU A 26 54.46 5.74 -8.41
C LEU A 26 54.34 4.54 -7.45
N ASN A 27 55.48 3.90 -7.15
CA ASN A 27 55.55 2.82 -6.15
C ASN A 27 55.94 3.41 -4.78
N VAL A 28 55.08 3.27 -3.78
CA VAL A 28 55.31 3.74 -2.41
C VAL A 28 55.40 2.53 -1.48
N ALA A 29 56.57 2.33 -0.84
CA ALA A 29 56.80 1.18 0.05
C ALA A 29 56.10 1.30 1.42
N GLY A 30 55.58 2.49 1.75
CA GLY A 30 54.82 2.79 2.96
C GLY A 30 53.45 3.40 2.64
N SER A 31 52.97 4.31 3.50
CA SER A 31 51.73 5.06 3.25
C SER A 31 51.96 6.20 2.26
N PHE A 32 50.96 6.42 1.40
CA PHE A 32 50.84 7.64 0.61
C PHE A 32 49.77 8.52 1.26
N GLU A 33 50.16 9.68 1.77
CA GLU A 33 49.25 10.68 2.33
C GLU A 33 49.10 11.85 1.35
N ALA A 34 47.88 12.09 0.91
CA ALA A 34 47.53 13.23 0.06
C ALA A 34 46.18 13.78 0.52
N PRO A 35 46.10 15.08 0.91
CA PRO A 35 44.83 15.68 1.32
C PRO A 35 43.77 15.64 0.21
N VAL A 36 44.20 15.66 -1.06
CA VAL A 36 43.33 15.61 -2.24
C VAL A 36 43.98 14.76 -3.33
N VAL A 37 43.24 13.77 -3.84
CA VAL A 37 43.60 12.98 -5.03
C VAL A 37 42.56 13.22 -6.11
N ARG A 38 42.96 13.80 -7.24
CA ARG A 38 42.08 14.04 -8.40
C ARG A 38 42.29 12.95 -9.45
N ALA A 39 41.49 11.89 -9.37
CA ALA A 39 41.42 10.88 -10.43
C ALA A 39 40.51 11.38 -11.56
N GLY A 40 40.90 11.16 -12.82
CA GLY A 40 40.14 11.68 -13.96
C GLY A 40 38.78 11.00 -14.18
N ILE A 41 38.72 9.67 -14.02
CA ILE A 41 37.50 8.87 -14.33
C ILE A 41 37.25 7.78 -13.29
N GLN A 42 38.30 7.12 -12.79
CA GLN A 42 38.18 5.98 -11.89
C GLN A 42 39.28 5.94 -10.84
N PHE A 43 38.96 5.36 -9.69
CA PHE A 43 39.92 4.95 -8.67
C PHE A 43 39.84 3.45 -8.47
N ASN A 44 40.99 2.77 -8.59
CA ASN A 44 41.10 1.32 -8.50
C ASN A 44 41.90 0.92 -7.25
N ILE A 45 41.55 -0.22 -6.66
CA ILE A 45 42.38 -0.93 -5.69
C ILE A 45 42.77 -2.27 -6.33
N GLY A 46 44.05 -2.39 -6.70
CA GLY A 46 44.52 -3.47 -7.57
C GLY A 46 43.84 -3.42 -8.94
N VAL A 47 43.36 -4.57 -9.42
CA VAL A 47 42.58 -4.67 -10.68
C VAL A 47 41.11 -4.30 -10.52
N SER A 48 40.65 -4.06 -9.29
CA SER A 48 39.24 -3.75 -9.01
C SER A 48 38.98 -2.25 -9.12
N ARG A 49 38.08 -1.85 -10.01
CA ARG A 49 37.48 -0.52 -10.01
C ARG A 49 36.60 -0.36 -8.77
N ILE A 50 36.87 0.65 -7.95
CA ILE A 50 36.15 0.91 -6.69
C ILE A 50 35.29 2.16 -6.77
N LEU A 51 35.75 3.20 -7.45
CA LEU A 51 34.99 4.43 -7.73
C LEU A 51 35.06 4.74 -9.22
N HIS A 52 33.94 5.10 -9.83
CA HIS A 52 33.82 5.48 -11.24
C HIS A 52 32.82 6.62 -11.36
N SER A 53 33.18 7.68 -12.09
CA SER A 53 32.26 8.78 -12.40
C SER A 53 32.20 9.06 -13.91
N PRO A 54 31.56 8.19 -14.72
CA PRO A 54 31.42 8.44 -16.15
C PRO A 54 30.37 9.54 -16.37
N GLY A 55 30.75 10.71 -16.86
CA GLY A 55 29.83 11.84 -17.01
C GLY A 55 29.21 12.27 -15.66
N SER A 56 27.90 12.54 -15.64
CA SER A 56 27.15 12.94 -14.45
C SER A 56 26.64 11.74 -13.63
N ASN A 57 27.49 10.76 -13.35
CA ASN A 57 27.14 9.52 -12.63
C ASN A 57 28.14 9.23 -11.49
N LEU A 58 27.74 8.43 -10.50
CA LEU A 58 28.57 7.97 -9.39
C LEU A 58 28.41 6.47 -9.18
N PHE A 59 29.43 5.67 -9.49
CA PHE A 59 29.43 4.22 -9.23
C PHE A 59 30.49 3.84 -8.20
N VAL A 60 30.09 3.06 -7.20
CA VAL A 60 30.92 2.65 -6.07
C VAL A 60 30.80 1.15 -5.83
N GLY A 61 31.93 0.43 -5.86
CA GLY A 61 32.00 -1.01 -5.58
C GLY A 61 32.44 -1.84 -6.78
N ARG A 62 32.92 -3.06 -6.48
CA ARG A 62 33.50 -3.98 -7.48
C ARG A 62 32.47 -4.33 -8.55
N SER A 63 32.85 -4.12 -9.81
CA SER A 63 32.04 -4.47 -10.99
C SER A 63 30.69 -3.75 -11.09
N THR A 64 30.56 -2.57 -10.49
CA THR A 64 29.40 -1.68 -10.72
C THR A 64 29.44 -1.11 -12.13
N GLY A 65 28.27 -1.08 -12.78
CA GLY A 65 28.07 -0.39 -14.07
C GLY A 65 29.07 -0.78 -15.17
N THR A 66 29.57 -2.02 -15.21
CA THR A 66 30.63 -2.40 -16.17
C THR A 66 30.16 -2.36 -17.62
N ASN A 67 28.87 -2.58 -17.87
CA ASN A 67 28.28 -2.51 -19.20
C ASN A 67 27.51 -1.20 -19.41
N PHE A 68 27.83 -0.16 -18.65
CA PHE A 68 27.27 1.18 -18.85
C PHE A 68 27.78 1.78 -20.16
N VAL A 69 26.86 2.16 -21.06
CA VAL A 69 27.17 2.76 -22.36
C VAL A 69 26.89 4.26 -22.32
N SER A 70 25.68 4.65 -21.92
CA SER A 70 25.23 6.05 -21.89
C SER A 70 24.16 6.29 -20.81
N GLY A 71 23.87 7.55 -20.52
CA GLY A 71 22.92 7.94 -19.47
C GLY A 71 23.52 8.94 -18.48
N SER A 72 22.69 9.50 -17.61
CA SER A 72 23.12 10.50 -16.64
C SER A 72 22.33 10.41 -15.34
N PHE A 73 22.87 11.02 -14.29
CA PHE A 73 22.24 11.15 -12.98
C PHE A 73 22.01 9.82 -12.26
N ASN A 74 22.86 8.82 -12.51
CA ASN A 74 22.82 7.55 -11.81
C ASN A 74 23.76 7.54 -10.59
N THR A 75 23.28 7.07 -9.45
CA THR A 75 24.10 6.74 -8.26
C THR A 75 23.98 5.25 -7.97
N ILE A 76 25.07 4.50 -8.09
CA ILE A 76 25.07 3.03 -8.02
C ILE A 76 26.13 2.57 -7.03
N VAL A 77 25.71 1.91 -5.95
CA VAL A 77 26.58 1.50 -4.85
C VAL A 77 26.35 0.04 -4.52
N GLY A 78 27.39 -0.79 -4.59
CA GLY A 78 27.36 -2.20 -4.19
C GLY A 78 28.02 -3.14 -5.20
N GLY A 79 28.50 -4.30 -4.76
CA GLY A 79 29.11 -5.26 -5.70
C GLY A 79 28.13 -5.65 -6.80
N THR A 80 28.56 -5.61 -8.06
CA THR A 80 27.77 -5.93 -9.27
C THR A 80 26.47 -5.12 -9.47
N ALA A 81 26.20 -4.08 -8.67
CA ALA A 81 25.01 -3.26 -8.86
C ALA A 81 25.01 -2.57 -10.24
N GLY A 82 23.85 -2.51 -10.88
CA GLY A 82 23.68 -1.90 -12.20
C GLY A 82 24.59 -2.45 -13.30
N ASN A 83 25.06 -3.70 -13.20
CA ASN A 83 26.07 -4.25 -14.12
C ASN A 83 25.67 -4.13 -15.59
N SER A 84 24.39 -4.34 -15.90
CA SER A 84 23.82 -4.31 -17.26
C SER A 84 23.12 -2.99 -17.62
N LEU A 85 23.35 -1.90 -16.86
CA LEU A 85 22.73 -0.61 -17.10
C LEU A 85 23.27 0.08 -18.35
N ALA A 86 22.83 -0.33 -19.53
CA ALA A 86 23.37 0.16 -20.80
C ALA A 86 23.05 1.65 -21.04
N ASN A 87 21.78 2.05 -20.96
CA ASN A 87 21.30 3.38 -21.38
C ASN A 87 20.40 4.10 -20.34
N GLY A 88 20.30 3.57 -19.12
CA GLY A 88 19.39 4.10 -18.10
C GLY A 88 19.88 5.40 -17.46
N SER A 89 18.95 6.27 -17.10
CA SER A 89 19.21 7.55 -16.43
C SER A 89 18.42 7.68 -15.12
N SER A 90 18.87 8.56 -14.24
CA SER A 90 18.17 8.90 -13.00
C SER A 90 17.94 7.72 -12.04
N ASN A 91 18.82 6.72 -12.04
CA ASN A 91 18.69 5.56 -11.16
C ASN A 91 19.48 5.71 -9.85
N SER A 92 18.91 5.23 -8.75
CA SER A 92 19.55 5.18 -7.43
C SER A 92 19.58 3.73 -6.92
N PHE A 93 20.73 3.06 -7.02
CA PHE A 93 20.89 1.66 -6.62
C PHE A 93 21.86 1.52 -5.44
N PHE A 94 21.44 0.83 -4.39
CA PHE A 94 22.22 0.62 -3.17
C PHE A 94 22.05 -0.81 -2.68
N GLY A 95 23.09 -1.63 -2.84
CA GLY A 95 23.10 -3.03 -2.41
C GLY A 95 23.84 -3.94 -3.39
N ASN A 96 24.30 -5.11 -2.92
CA ASN A 96 24.90 -6.10 -3.82
C ASN A 96 23.84 -6.56 -4.86
N SER A 97 24.20 -6.50 -6.14
CA SER A 97 23.35 -6.89 -7.27
C SER A 97 22.02 -6.11 -7.39
N ALA A 98 21.88 -4.96 -6.71
CA ALA A 98 20.74 -4.07 -6.92
C ALA A 98 20.71 -3.61 -8.39
N GLY A 99 19.56 -3.80 -9.05
CA GLY A 99 19.38 -3.44 -10.46
C GLY A 99 20.36 -4.12 -11.43
N PHE A 100 20.86 -5.33 -11.12
CA PHE A 100 21.90 -6.02 -11.92
C PHE A 100 21.59 -6.07 -13.43
N GLN A 101 20.34 -6.33 -13.82
CA GLN A 101 19.87 -6.37 -15.22
C GLN A 101 19.04 -5.15 -15.65
N ASN A 102 19.03 -4.07 -14.86
CA ASN A 102 18.22 -2.87 -15.15
C ASN A 102 18.62 -2.20 -16.48
N HIS A 103 17.66 -2.02 -17.38
CA HIS A 103 17.77 -1.18 -18.59
C HIS A 103 16.79 0.01 -18.61
N GLY A 104 15.98 0.18 -17.56
CA GLY A 104 15.06 1.28 -17.38
C GLY A 104 15.69 2.52 -16.71
N SER A 105 14.86 3.54 -16.58
CA SER A 105 15.20 4.82 -15.96
C SER A 105 14.31 5.11 -14.75
N ASP A 106 14.72 6.08 -13.95
CA ASP A 106 13.94 6.62 -12.82
C ASP A 106 13.63 5.57 -11.73
N ASN A 107 14.53 4.60 -11.52
CA ASN A 107 14.34 3.56 -10.52
C ASN A 107 15.16 3.81 -9.24
N SER A 108 14.56 3.52 -8.08
CA SER A 108 15.19 3.60 -6.75
C SER A 108 15.21 2.23 -6.10
N PHE A 109 16.35 1.54 -6.09
CA PHE A 109 16.51 0.18 -5.57
C PHE A 109 17.48 0.13 -4.39
N PHE A 110 16.99 -0.23 -3.21
CA PHE A 110 17.74 -0.26 -1.97
C PHE A 110 17.61 -1.62 -1.30
N GLY A 111 18.69 -2.40 -1.30
CA GLY A 111 18.74 -3.75 -0.75
C GLY A 111 19.52 -4.71 -1.64
N MET A 112 20.00 -5.81 -1.05
CA MET A 112 20.61 -6.89 -1.83
C MET A 112 19.57 -7.44 -2.83
N ALA A 113 19.94 -7.50 -4.11
CA ALA A 113 19.09 -7.99 -5.20
C ALA A 113 17.74 -7.23 -5.38
N ALA A 114 17.60 -6.02 -4.82
CA ALA A 114 16.42 -5.20 -5.09
C ALA A 114 16.35 -4.87 -6.60
N GLY A 115 15.22 -5.19 -7.24
CA GLY A 115 15.01 -5.00 -8.67
C GLY A 115 16.03 -5.70 -9.58
N GLN A 116 16.64 -6.81 -9.13
CA GLN A 116 17.76 -7.46 -9.83
C GLN A 116 17.47 -7.76 -11.30
N LEU A 117 16.26 -8.26 -11.61
CA LEU A 117 15.86 -8.68 -12.96
C LEU A 117 14.99 -7.65 -13.69
N ASN A 118 14.89 -6.40 -13.19
CA ASN A 118 14.21 -5.31 -13.90
C ASN A 118 14.82 -5.17 -15.29
N GLN A 119 14.07 -5.34 -16.37
CA GLN A 119 14.59 -5.14 -17.72
C GLN A 119 14.24 -3.73 -18.16
N SER A 120 12.98 -3.48 -18.53
CA SER A 120 12.54 -2.18 -19.06
C SER A 120 11.63 -1.40 -18.11
N GLY A 121 11.37 -1.90 -16.91
CA GLY A 121 10.52 -1.22 -15.92
C GLY A 121 11.09 0.15 -15.52
N VAL A 122 10.22 1.16 -15.47
CA VAL A 122 10.57 2.55 -15.11
C VAL A 122 9.79 3.04 -13.90
N ALA A 123 10.32 4.08 -13.25
CA ALA A 123 9.67 4.75 -12.13
C ALA A 123 9.37 3.82 -10.92
N ASN A 124 10.16 2.78 -10.69
CA ASN A 124 9.95 1.85 -9.58
C ASN A 124 10.76 2.22 -8.33
N SER A 125 10.17 2.01 -7.16
CA SER A 125 10.77 2.24 -5.84
C SER A 125 10.76 0.95 -5.02
N PHE A 126 11.90 0.27 -4.93
CA PHE A 126 12.05 -1.03 -4.25
C PHE A 126 13.02 -0.94 -3.08
N PHE A 127 12.54 -1.19 -1.87
CA PHE A 127 13.30 -1.06 -0.63
C PHE A 127 13.21 -2.34 0.20
N GLY A 128 14.30 -3.09 0.28
CA GLY A 128 14.43 -4.35 1.00
C GLY A 128 15.25 -5.37 0.21
N LYS A 129 15.82 -6.36 0.89
CA LYS A 129 16.46 -7.50 0.21
C LYS A 129 15.42 -8.20 -0.67
N GLU A 130 15.73 -8.40 -1.95
CA GLU A 130 14.89 -9.05 -2.97
C GLU A 130 13.54 -8.36 -3.23
N ALA A 131 13.38 -7.09 -2.83
CA ALA A 131 12.20 -6.32 -3.19
C ALA A 131 12.11 -6.15 -4.72
N GLY A 132 10.98 -6.59 -5.31
CA GLY A 132 10.76 -6.55 -6.76
C GLY A 132 11.80 -7.32 -7.59
N VAL A 133 12.45 -8.34 -7.01
CA VAL A 133 13.59 -9.04 -7.62
C VAL A 133 13.31 -9.54 -9.04
N ALA A 134 12.07 -9.95 -9.32
CA ALA A 134 11.62 -10.54 -10.58
C ALA A 134 10.74 -9.60 -11.43
N ASN A 135 10.65 -8.30 -11.12
CA ASN A 135 9.99 -7.33 -11.99
C ASN A 135 10.74 -7.31 -13.33
N LEU A 136 10.09 -7.54 -14.46
CA LEU A 136 10.69 -7.52 -15.80
C LEU A 136 10.36 -6.20 -16.51
N THR A 137 9.07 -5.87 -16.57
CA THR A 137 8.56 -4.73 -17.35
C THR A 137 7.57 -3.84 -16.59
N GLY A 138 7.21 -4.20 -15.36
CA GLY A 138 6.28 -3.43 -14.53
C GLY A 138 6.81 -2.03 -14.21
N ASN A 139 5.91 -1.05 -14.24
CA ASN A 139 6.23 0.37 -14.03
C ASN A 139 5.53 0.94 -12.81
N SER A 140 6.09 2.02 -12.26
CA SER A 140 5.44 2.81 -11.20
C SER A 140 5.05 1.99 -9.97
N ASN A 141 5.84 0.97 -9.62
CA ASN A 141 5.59 0.13 -8.46
C ASN A 141 6.38 0.62 -7.23
N ALA A 142 5.77 0.49 -6.05
CA ALA A 142 6.32 0.93 -4.78
C ALA A 142 6.34 -0.25 -3.78
N PHE A 143 7.49 -0.91 -3.62
CA PHE A 143 7.65 -2.12 -2.82
C PHE A 143 8.59 -1.90 -1.63
N PHE A 144 8.12 -2.16 -0.42
CA PHE A 144 8.86 -1.92 0.81
C PHE A 144 8.80 -3.15 1.73
N GLY A 145 9.93 -3.84 1.89
CA GLY A 145 10.10 -5.01 2.75
C GLY A 145 11.02 -6.07 2.13
N ASN A 146 11.44 -7.05 2.95
CA ASN A 146 12.23 -8.19 2.46
C ASN A 146 11.33 -9.14 1.65
N GLY A 147 11.76 -9.51 0.44
CA GLY A 147 11.00 -10.42 -0.45
C GLY A 147 9.65 -9.86 -0.89
N THR A 148 9.47 -8.55 -0.85
CA THR A 148 8.21 -7.90 -1.23
C THR A 148 8.07 -7.84 -2.75
N GLY A 149 6.89 -8.19 -3.28
CA GLY A 149 6.61 -8.11 -4.72
C GLY A 149 7.36 -9.13 -5.58
N VAL A 150 7.87 -10.23 -5.00
CA VAL A 150 8.60 -11.27 -5.73
C VAL A 150 7.76 -11.96 -6.82
N GLY A 151 6.42 -11.93 -6.70
CA GLY A 151 5.50 -12.49 -7.69
C GLY A 151 5.11 -11.51 -8.80
N ASN A 152 5.53 -10.24 -8.72
CA ASN A 152 5.19 -9.23 -9.73
C ASN A 152 6.29 -9.16 -10.80
N THR A 153 6.01 -9.65 -12.00
CA THR A 153 6.91 -9.62 -13.16
C THR A 153 6.51 -8.55 -14.19
N THR A 154 5.21 -8.31 -14.39
CA THR A 154 4.72 -7.36 -15.40
C THR A 154 3.73 -6.33 -14.85
N GLY A 155 3.16 -6.55 -13.66
CA GLY A 155 2.18 -5.66 -13.05
C GLY A 155 2.73 -4.26 -12.76
N SER A 156 1.86 -3.25 -12.86
CA SER A 156 2.22 -1.82 -12.77
C SER A 156 1.32 -1.06 -11.82
N ASN A 157 1.80 0.06 -11.28
CA ASN A 157 1.05 0.92 -10.35
C ASN A 157 0.63 0.18 -9.05
N ASN A 158 1.45 -0.74 -8.57
CA ASN A 158 1.18 -1.50 -7.36
C ASN A 158 1.94 -0.94 -6.15
N THR A 159 1.32 -1.02 -4.96
CA THR A 159 1.94 -0.61 -3.69
C THR A 159 1.95 -1.80 -2.74
N LEU A 160 3.14 -2.30 -2.40
CA LEU A 160 3.29 -3.46 -1.53
C LEU A 160 4.19 -3.10 -0.34
N VAL A 161 3.67 -3.21 0.87
CA VAL A 161 4.37 -2.78 2.09
C VAL A 161 4.31 -3.90 3.13
N GLY A 162 5.47 -4.37 3.58
CA GLY A 162 5.61 -5.47 4.53
C GLY A 162 6.47 -6.60 3.97
N SER A 163 7.22 -7.27 4.85
CA SER A 163 8.02 -8.44 4.47
C SER A 163 7.15 -9.49 3.80
N ALA A 164 7.56 -10.01 2.66
CA ALA A 164 6.82 -10.97 1.85
C ALA A 164 5.39 -10.52 1.44
N ALA A 165 5.07 -9.21 1.49
CA ALA A 165 3.85 -8.71 0.88
C ALA A 165 3.93 -8.89 -0.64
N ASN A 166 2.84 -9.33 -1.29
CA ASN A 166 2.89 -9.77 -2.68
C ASN A 166 1.59 -9.53 -3.46
N VAL A 167 1.66 -9.73 -4.77
CA VAL A 167 0.50 -10.00 -5.63
C VAL A 167 0.26 -11.51 -5.67
N ALA A 168 -1.01 -11.93 -5.70
CA ALA A 168 -1.36 -13.36 -5.78
C ALA A 168 -1.25 -13.91 -7.21
N ALA A 169 -1.23 -13.03 -8.21
CA ALA A 169 -1.03 -13.33 -9.61
C ALA A 169 -0.16 -12.23 -10.25
N ASP A 170 0.60 -12.58 -11.29
CA ASP A 170 1.32 -11.58 -12.06
C ASP A 170 0.37 -10.68 -12.86
N GLY A 171 0.84 -9.50 -13.27
CA GLY A 171 0.12 -8.60 -14.17
C GLY A 171 -1.01 -7.79 -13.50
N LEU A 172 -1.21 -7.94 -12.18
CA LEU A 172 -2.14 -7.08 -11.45
C LEU A 172 -1.70 -5.62 -11.52
N SER A 173 -2.66 -4.70 -11.57
CA SER A 173 -2.40 -3.26 -11.61
C SER A 173 -3.32 -2.51 -10.65
N PHE A 174 -2.83 -1.41 -10.10
CA PHE A 174 -3.55 -0.65 -9.06
C PHE A 174 -3.88 -1.54 -7.84
N ALA A 175 -2.98 -2.47 -7.53
CA ALA A 175 -3.15 -3.43 -6.44
C ALA A 175 -2.29 -3.00 -5.25
N THR A 176 -2.91 -2.93 -4.07
CA THR A 176 -2.22 -2.53 -2.83
C THR A 176 -2.29 -3.65 -1.80
N ALA A 177 -1.16 -4.04 -1.23
CA ALA A 177 -1.10 -4.96 -0.09
C ALA A 177 -0.25 -4.35 1.04
N ILE A 178 -0.81 -4.22 2.23
CA ILE A 178 -0.14 -3.65 3.40
C ILE A 178 -0.17 -4.67 4.54
N GLY A 179 0.99 -5.06 5.03
CA GLY A 179 1.18 -6.04 6.10
C GLY A 179 2.17 -7.14 5.72
N ALA A 180 2.91 -7.67 6.69
CA ALA A 180 3.84 -8.78 6.43
C ALA A 180 3.06 -10.02 5.96
N GLY A 181 3.42 -10.55 4.79
CA GLY A 181 2.73 -11.65 4.12
C GLY A 181 1.36 -11.30 3.54
N ALA A 182 0.96 -10.03 3.50
CA ALA A 182 -0.29 -9.63 2.85
C ALA A 182 -0.23 -9.91 1.35
N SER A 183 -1.32 -10.44 0.77
CA SER A 183 -1.37 -10.75 -0.66
C SER A 183 -2.64 -10.19 -1.30
N VAL A 184 -2.47 -9.34 -2.30
CA VAL A 184 -3.58 -8.77 -3.09
C VAL A 184 -3.82 -9.63 -4.33
N ASN A 185 -5.08 -10.01 -4.58
CA ASN A 185 -5.45 -11.00 -5.59
C ASN A 185 -6.21 -10.44 -6.80
N ALA A 186 -6.46 -9.13 -6.82
CA ALA A 186 -7.14 -8.47 -7.93
C ALA A 186 -6.59 -7.06 -8.16
N SER A 187 -6.66 -6.61 -9.41
CA SER A 187 -6.43 -5.20 -9.75
C SER A 187 -7.46 -4.29 -9.09
N ASN A 188 -7.12 -3.01 -8.91
CA ASN A 188 -8.01 -2.01 -8.32
C ASN A 188 -8.50 -2.37 -6.91
N SER A 189 -7.66 -3.04 -6.12
CA SER A 189 -8.04 -3.51 -4.78
C SER A 189 -6.95 -3.27 -3.74
N VAL A 190 -7.39 -3.18 -2.48
CA VAL A 190 -6.52 -2.98 -1.32
C VAL A 190 -6.73 -4.13 -0.34
N VAL A 191 -5.65 -4.77 0.06
CA VAL A 191 -5.61 -5.79 1.13
C VAL A 191 -4.81 -5.24 2.32
N LEU A 192 -5.43 -5.25 3.50
CA LEU A 192 -4.83 -4.82 4.76
C LEU A 192 -4.63 -6.06 5.66
N GLY A 193 -3.42 -6.61 5.66
CA GLY A 193 -3.04 -7.80 6.41
C GLY A 193 -3.34 -9.12 5.70
N ARG A 194 -3.11 -10.22 6.40
CA ARG A 194 -3.48 -11.59 6.02
C ARG A 194 -4.89 -11.91 6.52
N SER A 195 -5.41 -13.07 6.10
CA SER A 195 -6.71 -13.57 6.59
C SER A 195 -6.78 -13.81 8.12
N ALA A 196 -5.63 -13.94 8.78
CA ALA A 196 -5.55 -14.09 10.23
C ALA A 196 -5.52 -12.75 11.00
N ASP A 197 -5.32 -11.62 10.30
CA ASP A 197 -5.10 -10.34 10.94
C ASP A 197 -6.43 -9.60 11.15
N THR A 198 -6.55 -8.84 12.24
CA THR A 198 -7.72 -7.99 12.51
C THR A 198 -7.42 -6.55 12.09
N VAL A 199 -8.24 -5.98 11.22
CA VAL A 199 -8.19 -4.55 10.87
C VAL A 199 -8.97 -3.75 11.91
N ARG A 200 -8.27 -2.97 12.74
CA ARG A 200 -8.89 -2.10 13.75
C ARG A 200 -8.74 -0.63 13.36
N VAL A 201 -9.88 0.08 13.28
CA VAL A 201 -9.95 1.54 13.06
C VAL A 201 -10.27 2.20 14.41
N PRO A 202 -9.33 2.90 15.07
CA PRO A 202 -9.55 3.46 16.41
C PRO A 202 -10.61 4.59 16.46
N GLY A 203 -10.92 5.20 15.31
CA GLY A 203 -11.97 6.21 15.15
C GLY A 203 -13.11 5.74 14.26
N SER A 204 -13.84 6.68 13.68
CA SER A 204 -14.94 6.37 12.76
C SER A 204 -14.43 5.91 11.39
N LEU A 205 -15.01 4.82 10.87
CA LEU A 205 -14.91 4.47 9.46
C LEU A 205 -15.96 5.27 8.67
N PHE A 206 -15.52 6.21 7.84
CA PHE A 206 -16.40 7.00 6.98
C PHE A 206 -16.44 6.44 5.56
N VAL A 207 -17.62 6.08 5.07
CA VAL A 207 -17.84 5.52 3.72
C VAL A 207 -18.96 6.32 3.05
N THR A 208 -18.67 6.90 1.89
CA THR A 208 -19.60 7.80 1.16
C THR A 208 -20.62 7.08 0.28
N SER A 209 -20.35 5.81 -0.02
CA SER A 209 -21.21 4.96 -0.83
C SER A 209 -21.60 3.71 -0.01
N THR A 210 -21.36 2.51 -0.54
CA THR A 210 -21.82 1.27 0.07
C THR A 210 -20.68 0.49 0.73
N ILE A 211 -20.97 -0.08 1.90
CA ILE A 211 -20.17 -1.18 2.47
C ILE A 211 -20.80 -2.49 2.01
N ASN A 212 -20.10 -3.26 1.16
CA ASN A 212 -20.54 -4.60 0.76
C ASN A 212 -19.93 -5.64 1.71
N ALA A 213 -20.77 -6.28 2.53
CA ALA A 213 -20.33 -7.23 3.55
C ALA A 213 -21.20 -8.50 3.50
N SER A 214 -20.91 -9.38 2.54
CA SER A 214 -21.69 -10.58 2.22
C SER A 214 -21.64 -11.70 3.25
N SER A 215 -20.75 -11.62 4.25
CA SER A 215 -20.58 -12.64 5.29
C SER A 215 -20.20 -12.04 6.64
N VAL A 216 -21.05 -11.14 7.16
CA VAL A 216 -20.90 -10.56 8.51
C VAL A 216 -21.68 -11.38 9.52
N SER A 217 -20.99 -11.99 10.49
CA SER A 217 -21.62 -12.75 11.58
C SER A 217 -22.37 -11.86 12.58
N SER A 218 -21.94 -10.61 12.74
CA SER A 218 -22.58 -9.61 13.61
C SER A 218 -22.22 -8.19 13.21
N PHE A 219 -23.21 -7.32 13.01
CA PHE A 219 -23.03 -5.88 12.84
C PHE A 219 -23.63 -5.17 14.07
N SER A 220 -22.79 -4.64 14.95
CA SER A 220 -23.19 -4.01 16.21
C SER A 220 -23.14 -2.49 16.11
N ILE A 221 -24.24 -1.81 16.39
CA ILE A 221 -24.34 -0.35 16.47
C ILE A 221 -24.60 0.01 17.94
N THR A 222 -23.59 0.54 18.64
CA THR A 222 -23.65 0.83 20.09
C THR A 222 -24.25 2.20 20.42
N SER A 223 -24.19 3.16 19.48
CA SER A 223 -24.80 4.48 19.61
C SER A 223 -25.89 4.62 18.55
N ASN A 224 -27.10 4.33 18.98
CA ASN A 224 -28.28 3.97 18.19
C ASN A 224 -28.83 5.13 17.32
N SER A 225 -28.15 5.47 16.24
CA SER A 225 -28.73 6.30 15.17
C SER A 225 -28.41 5.69 13.81
N ILE A 226 -29.26 4.76 13.39
CA ILE A 226 -29.39 4.44 11.96
C ILE A 226 -30.33 5.51 11.40
N SER A 227 -29.78 6.54 10.76
CA SER A 227 -30.59 7.64 10.20
C SER A 227 -31.59 7.09 9.18
N THR A 228 -32.83 7.58 9.19
CA THR A 228 -34.00 7.03 8.48
C THR A 228 -33.89 7.00 6.95
N SER A 229 -32.84 7.60 6.36
CA SER A 229 -32.50 7.51 4.92
C SER A 229 -31.52 6.38 4.59
N SER A 230 -30.98 5.68 5.59
CA SER A 230 -29.92 4.65 5.43
C SER A 230 -30.43 3.20 5.40
N ILE A 231 -31.69 2.97 5.80
CA ILE A 231 -32.42 1.72 5.56
C ILE A 231 -33.46 1.98 4.46
N THR A 232 -32.99 2.28 3.25
CA THR A 232 -33.86 2.07 2.09
C THR A 232 -33.92 0.57 1.88
N THR A 233 -35.11 -0.01 1.79
CA THR A 233 -35.33 -1.42 1.45
C THR A 233 -34.84 -1.69 0.02
N GLY A 234 -33.53 -1.67 -0.20
CA GLY A 234 -32.91 -2.59 -1.14
C GLY A 234 -33.33 -3.95 -0.64
N THR A 235 -34.18 -4.62 -1.43
CA THR A 235 -34.78 -5.94 -1.19
C THR A 235 -33.97 -6.72 -0.16
N ALA A 236 -34.40 -6.72 1.09
CA ALA A 236 -33.83 -7.62 2.08
C ALA A 236 -34.17 -9.02 1.58
N THR A 237 -33.23 -9.65 0.90
CA THR A 237 -33.32 -11.07 0.53
C THR A 237 -33.22 -11.95 1.78
N ALA A 238 -32.84 -11.37 2.92
CA ALA A 238 -33.09 -11.97 4.23
C ALA A 238 -34.60 -12.12 4.42
N THR A 239 -35.06 -13.36 4.40
CA THR A 239 -36.46 -13.74 4.67
C THR A 239 -36.94 -13.31 6.06
N THR A 240 -36.03 -12.84 6.94
CA THR A 240 -36.24 -12.52 8.35
C THR A 240 -35.28 -11.45 8.89
N VAL A 241 -35.81 -10.46 9.63
CA VAL A 241 -35.10 -9.43 10.41
C VAL A 241 -35.35 -9.66 11.90
N GLY A 242 -34.28 -9.82 12.70
CA GLY A 242 -34.36 -9.96 14.15
C GLY A 242 -33.98 -8.66 14.87
N VAL A 243 -34.83 -8.18 15.78
CA VAL A 243 -34.52 -7.09 16.72
C VAL A 243 -34.50 -7.70 18.12
N GLY A 244 -33.35 -7.70 18.80
CA GLY A 244 -33.20 -8.35 20.11
C GLY A 244 -33.10 -9.89 20.07
N THR A 245 -32.93 -10.49 18.88
CA THR A 245 -32.76 -11.94 18.71
C THR A 245 -31.86 -12.27 17.52
N SER A 246 -31.02 -13.31 17.67
CA SER A 246 -30.16 -13.86 16.62
C SER A 246 -30.82 -15.02 15.85
N SER A 247 -32.04 -15.43 16.22
CA SER A 247 -32.79 -16.52 15.59
C SER A 247 -34.23 -16.09 15.29
N PRO A 248 -34.43 -15.19 14.30
CA PRO A 248 -35.76 -14.73 13.93
C PRO A 248 -36.60 -15.88 13.31
N THR A 249 -37.80 -16.12 13.84
CA THR A 249 -38.71 -17.20 13.35
C THR A 249 -39.75 -16.68 12.35
N ARG A 250 -39.68 -15.39 12.00
CA ARG A 250 -40.65 -14.65 11.19
C ARG A 250 -39.95 -13.47 10.51
N THR A 251 -40.58 -12.91 9.48
CA THR A 251 -39.98 -11.87 8.63
C THR A 251 -39.51 -10.63 9.40
N LEU A 252 -40.19 -10.28 10.49
CA LEU A 252 -39.71 -9.36 11.51
C LEU A 252 -39.97 -9.98 12.89
N HIS A 253 -38.92 -10.38 13.60
CA HIS A 253 -38.99 -10.93 14.96
C HIS A 253 -38.38 -9.90 15.93
N VAL A 254 -39.23 -9.25 16.72
CA VAL A 254 -38.80 -8.43 17.86
C VAL A 254 -38.88 -9.28 19.12
N ASN A 255 -37.74 -9.55 19.76
CA ASN A 255 -37.64 -10.27 21.03
C ASN A 255 -37.40 -9.25 22.15
N GLY A 256 -38.48 -8.70 22.68
CA GLY A 256 -38.49 -7.62 23.66
C GLY A 256 -39.70 -6.69 23.48
N GLU A 257 -39.78 -5.63 24.28
CA GLU A 257 -40.82 -4.62 24.14
C GLU A 257 -40.55 -3.71 22.93
N MET A 258 -41.57 -3.49 22.11
CA MET A 258 -41.52 -2.56 20.98
C MET A 258 -42.18 -1.25 21.40
N LEU A 259 -41.37 -0.24 21.73
CA LEU A 259 -41.85 1.10 22.07
C LEU A 259 -41.92 1.95 20.79
N SER A 260 -43.12 2.10 20.23
CA SER A 260 -43.34 2.87 18.98
C SER A 260 -44.11 4.16 19.28
N PHE A 261 -43.47 5.31 19.10
CA PHE A 261 -44.17 6.60 19.04
C PHE A 261 -44.66 6.83 17.61
N GLY A 262 -45.94 6.54 17.36
CA GLY A 262 -46.58 6.98 16.12
C GLY A 262 -46.86 8.48 16.16
N ASN A 263 -46.88 9.14 15.01
CA ASN A 263 -47.72 10.33 14.85
C ASN A 263 -49.20 9.92 15.09
N GLN A 264 -50.12 10.88 15.25
CA GLN A 264 -51.54 10.63 15.62
C GLN A 264 -52.30 9.61 14.73
N ALA A 265 -51.71 9.12 13.63
CA ALA A 265 -52.31 8.19 12.68
C ALA A 265 -52.22 6.69 13.05
N GLY A 266 -51.38 6.30 14.02
CA GLY A 266 -51.24 4.89 14.43
C GLY A 266 -50.38 4.02 13.51
N TYR A 267 -50.28 2.72 13.83
CA TYR A 267 -49.59 1.71 13.02
C TYR A 267 -50.60 1.01 12.09
N PHE A 268 -50.31 0.99 10.79
CA PHE A 268 -51.14 0.33 9.78
C PHE A 268 -50.69 -1.12 9.60
N LEU A 269 -51.60 -2.05 9.88
CA LEU A 269 -51.49 -3.49 9.66
C LEU A 269 -52.41 -3.85 8.49
N SER A 270 -51.86 -4.24 7.34
CA SER A 270 -52.66 -4.78 6.23
C SER A 270 -52.68 -6.29 6.28
N ASP A 271 -53.84 -6.87 6.00
CA ASP A 271 -53.96 -8.28 5.62
C ASP A 271 -53.19 -8.54 4.30
N ARG A 272 -52.51 -9.69 4.23
CA ARG A 272 -51.76 -10.16 3.03
C ARG A 272 -52.69 -10.46 1.85
N GLU A 273 -53.94 -10.83 2.10
CA GLU A 273 -54.91 -11.27 1.08
C GLU A 273 -55.91 -10.16 0.68
N THR A 274 -56.13 -9.13 1.51
CA THR A 274 -56.98 -7.96 1.19
C THR A 274 -56.28 -6.61 1.50
N PRO A 275 -55.48 -6.06 0.57
CA PRO A 275 -54.71 -4.82 0.79
C PRO A 275 -55.56 -3.57 1.06
N THR A 276 -56.86 -3.63 0.79
CA THR A 276 -57.80 -2.51 0.95
C THR A 276 -58.32 -2.35 2.38
N SER A 277 -58.15 -3.36 3.25
CA SER A 277 -58.58 -3.34 4.65
C SER A 277 -57.37 -3.21 5.58
N GLN A 278 -57.08 -1.99 6.02
CA GLN A 278 -56.01 -1.72 6.97
C GLN A 278 -56.57 -1.70 8.40
N TRP A 279 -56.06 -2.58 9.23
CA TRP A 279 -56.18 -2.49 10.68
C TRP A 279 -55.25 -1.38 11.18
N ARG A 280 -55.74 -0.51 12.06
CA ARG A 280 -54.93 0.52 12.71
C ARG A 280 -54.79 0.16 14.17
N LEU A 281 -53.55 -0.02 14.64
CA LEU A 281 -53.21 -0.13 16.04
C LEU A 281 -52.68 1.22 16.53
N TYR A 282 -53.34 1.83 17.51
CA TYR A 282 -52.89 3.10 18.06
C TYR A 282 -53.27 3.24 19.54
N SER A 283 -52.58 4.12 20.24
CA SER A 283 -52.87 4.43 21.64
C SER A 283 -53.44 5.84 21.75
N SER A 284 -54.47 6.02 22.58
CA SER A 284 -54.97 7.33 23.01
C SER A 284 -55.06 7.33 24.53
N GLY A 285 -54.18 8.07 25.20
CA GLY A 285 -53.99 7.95 26.65
C GLY A 285 -53.45 6.56 27.04
N PHE A 286 -54.06 5.92 28.03
CA PHE A 286 -53.71 4.56 28.50
C PHE A 286 -54.44 3.44 27.74
N THR A 287 -55.20 3.76 26.70
CA THR A 287 -56.04 2.78 25.99
C THR A 287 -55.44 2.43 24.63
N ALA A 288 -55.14 1.15 24.42
CA ALA A 288 -54.85 0.59 23.11
C ALA A 288 -56.16 0.44 22.32
N ARG A 289 -56.19 0.89 21.06
CA ARG A 289 -57.34 0.78 20.16
C ARG A 289 -56.96 0.04 18.88
N LEU A 290 -57.92 -0.74 18.39
CA LEU A 290 -57.85 -1.44 17.12
C LEU A 290 -59.03 -1.01 16.25
N SER A 291 -58.76 -0.40 15.10
CA SER A 291 -59.79 0.06 14.14
C SER A 291 -59.61 -0.62 12.79
N LEU A 292 -60.71 -0.97 12.12
CA LEU A 292 -60.72 -1.48 10.74
C LEU A 292 -61.50 -0.49 9.87
N GLY A 293 -60.91 0.00 8.79
CA GLY A 293 -61.62 0.88 7.84
C GLY A 293 -62.06 2.24 8.41
N GLY A 294 -61.35 2.78 9.41
CA GLY A 294 -61.60 4.12 9.96
C GLY A 294 -62.76 4.24 10.96
N THR A 295 -63.42 3.12 11.30
CA THR A 295 -64.39 3.09 12.40
C THR A 295 -63.74 2.54 13.67
N ASP A 296 -63.78 3.30 14.75
CA ASP A 296 -63.36 2.85 16.07
C ASP A 296 -64.34 1.81 16.59
N ARG A 297 -63.92 0.54 16.61
CA ARG A 297 -64.66 -0.48 17.34
C ARG A 297 -64.26 -0.42 18.81
N LEU A 298 -64.81 0.53 19.55
CA LEU A 298 -65.00 0.32 20.99
C LEU A 298 -65.99 -0.84 21.11
N ALA A 299 -65.52 -2.00 21.55
CA ALA A 299 -66.39 -3.12 21.86
C ALA A 299 -67.31 -2.72 23.02
N GLY A 300 -68.51 -2.23 22.71
CA GLY A 300 -69.59 -1.95 23.67
C GLY A 300 -70.19 -3.21 24.31
N THR A 301 -69.55 -4.36 24.15
CA THR A 301 -69.82 -5.60 24.87
C THR A 301 -68.48 -6.23 25.23
N PRO A 302 -68.33 -6.83 26.44
CA PRO A 302 -67.08 -7.43 26.87
C PRO A 302 -66.83 -8.69 26.05
N HIS A 303 -66.21 -8.53 24.89
CA HIS A 303 -65.53 -9.64 24.25
C HIS A 303 -64.30 -9.92 25.10
N ARG A 304 -64.25 -11.15 25.64
CA ARG A 304 -63.08 -11.71 26.33
C ARG A 304 -61.82 -11.26 25.58
N LEU A 305 -61.13 -10.27 26.15
CA LEU A 305 -59.73 -10.06 25.85
C LEU A 305 -59.05 -11.39 26.14
N LEU A 306 -58.30 -11.87 25.15
CA LEU A 306 -57.38 -13.01 25.24
C LEU A 306 -57.01 -13.29 26.71
N SER A 307 -57.48 -14.42 27.25
CA SER A 307 -56.90 -14.94 28.48
C SER A 307 -55.48 -15.36 28.17
N VAL A 308 -54.57 -14.96 29.05
CA VAL A 308 -53.13 -15.21 29.09
C VAL A 308 -52.74 -16.59 28.55
#